data_AF-A0A7V9BFF7-F1
#
_entry.id   AF-A0A7V9BFF7-F1
#
_cell.length_a   1.000
_cell.length_b   1.000
_cell.length_c   1.000
_cell.angle_alpha   90.00
_cell.angle_beta   90.00
_cell.angle_gamma   90.00
#
_symmetry.space_group_name_H-M   'P 1'
#
loop_
_entity.id
_entity.type
_entity.pdbx_description
1 polymer ?
#
loop_
_entity_poly.entity_id
_entity_poly.type
_entity_poly.pdbx_seq_one_letter_code
_entity_poly.pdbx_strand_id
1 'polypeptide(L)'
;PEGSRIARVRQIADRIPKAYKLPSGDQLTVARGSDLAVRTDSGDIPVDSIYVRPDTSRGQAEDDDIATYDGGKTVSFGLCGLGTSAQCAITETSPSDERFTILRRQALELSLYTFKYVDDVDSVVVFMPPTPKGDPNGTVFLRRDDLVAELDKPIRQLLPSQSPKVGGLGDAELGNVVRLTEPRIYTYQFQAGADGKPLLVLAPPAAGG
;
A
#
# COMPACT_ATOMS: atom_id res chain seq x y z
N PRO A 1 -16.65 -2.16 9.95
CA PRO A 1 -15.90 -1.33 10.92
C PRO A 1 -16.77 -0.14 11.32
N GLU A 2 -16.60 0.40 12.53
CA GLU A 2 -17.49 1.43 13.09
C GLU A 2 -16.70 2.63 13.64
N GLY A 3 -17.39 3.75 13.88
CA GLY A 3 -16.79 4.97 14.43
C GLY A 3 -16.24 5.92 13.36
N SER A 4 -15.32 6.81 13.79
CA SER A 4 -14.66 7.81 12.93
C SER A 4 -13.87 7.17 11.79
N ARG A 5 -13.59 7.94 10.73
CA ARG A 5 -12.74 7.54 9.58
C ARG A 5 -11.50 6.77 10.04
N ILE A 6 -10.71 7.39 10.92
CA ILE A 6 -9.46 6.82 11.42
C ILE A 6 -9.67 5.57 12.29
N ALA A 7 -10.78 5.49 13.04
CA ALA A 7 -11.11 4.30 13.81
C ALA A 7 -11.42 3.11 12.89
N ARG A 8 -12.13 3.34 11.78
CA ARG A 8 -12.42 2.31 10.78
C ARG A 8 -11.15 1.83 10.08
N VAL A 9 -10.28 2.75 9.69
CA VAL A 9 -8.97 2.45 9.09
C VAL A 9 -8.12 1.59 10.02
N ARG A 10 -8.06 1.91 11.32
CA ARG A 10 -7.33 1.11 12.32
C ARG A 10 -7.93 -0.29 12.51
N GLN A 11 -9.26 -0.41 12.56
CA GLN A 11 -9.91 -1.73 12.62
C GLN A 11 -9.60 -2.60 11.40
N ILE A 12 -9.49 -2.00 10.21
CA ILE A 12 -9.06 -2.69 8.99
C ILE A 12 -7.59 -3.14 9.13
N ALA A 13 -6.71 -2.24 9.56
CA ALA A 13 -5.28 -2.53 9.81
C ALA A 13 -5.06 -3.63 10.87
N ASP A 14 -5.93 -3.72 11.88
CA ASP A 14 -5.84 -4.72 12.94
C ASP A 14 -6.36 -6.09 12.51
N ARG A 15 -7.26 -6.14 11.52
CA ARG A 15 -7.94 -7.37 11.09
C ARG A 15 -7.22 -8.06 9.95
N ILE A 16 -6.92 -7.33 8.88
CA ILE A 16 -6.45 -7.91 7.62
C ILE A 16 -5.09 -8.62 7.76
N PRO A 17 -4.05 -8.03 8.37
CA PRO A 17 -2.73 -8.68 8.49
C PRO A 17 -2.73 -9.97 9.29
N LYS A 18 -3.76 -10.26 10.10
CA LYS A 18 -3.85 -11.50 10.89
C LYS A 18 -3.99 -12.76 10.04
N ALA A 19 -4.49 -12.61 8.81
CA ALA A 19 -4.64 -13.70 7.85
C ALA A 19 -3.32 -14.07 7.14
N TYR A 20 -2.31 -13.20 7.18
CA TYR A 20 -1.07 -13.34 6.41
C TYR A 20 0.00 -13.92 7.30
N LYS A 21 0.48 -15.13 6.97
CA LYS A 21 1.38 -15.89 7.81
C LYS A 21 2.67 -16.27 7.09
N LEU A 22 3.76 -16.24 7.83
CA LEU A 22 5.04 -16.83 7.45
C LEU A 22 4.99 -18.36 7.60
N PRO A 23 5.96 -19.10 7.02
CA PRO A 23 6.05 -20.55 7.20
C PRO A 23 6.10 -20.98 8.67
N SER A 24 6.70 -20.18 9.56
CA SER A 24 6.68 -20.38 11.02
C SER A 24 5.29 -20.35 11.65
N GLY A 25 4.30 -19.74 10.99
CA GLY A 25 2.98 -19.46 11.56
C GLY A 25 2.84 -18.05 12.17
N ASP A 26 3.95 -17.31 12.28
CA ASP A 26 3.94 -15.91 12.69
C ASP A 26 3.31 -15.01 11.63
N GLN A 27 2.83 -13.82 12.02
CA GLN A 27 2.28 -12.89 11.03
C GLN A 27 3.38 -12.39 10.09
N LEU A 28 3.07 -12.35 8.79
CA LEU A 28 3.97 -11.79 7.78
C LEU A 28 4.29 -10.32 8.05
N THR A 29 3.26 -9.56 8.38
CA THR A 29 3.38 -8.16 8.80
C THR A 29 2.30 -7.84 9.82
N VAL A 30 2.52 -6.75 10.56
CA VAL A 30 1.45 -5.92 11.12
C VAL A 30 1.27 -4.71 10.21
N ALA A 31 0.07 -4.12 10.22
CA ALA A 31 -0.21 -2.88 9.52
C ALA A 31 -0.52 -1.78 10.54
N ARG A 32 0.00 -0.58 10.30
CA ARG A 32 -0.44 0.63 10.99
C ARG A 32 -1.21 1.50 10.01
N GLY A 33 -2.51 1.69 10.27
CA GLY A 33 -3.36 2.57 9.49
C GLY A 33 -3.42 3.98 10.09
N SER A 34 -3.26 5.01 9.25
CA SER A 34 -3.38 6.42 9.64
C SER A 34 -3.94 7.30 8.52
N ASP A 35 -4.23 8.57 8.83
CA ASP A 35 -4.29 9.60 7.77
C ASP A 35 -2.90 9.74 7.13
N LEU A 36 -2.85 10.26 5.90
CA LEU A 36 -1.58 10.49 5.23
C LEU A 36 -0.88 11.70 5.84
N ALA A 37 0.21 11.45 6.58
CA ALA A 37 0.95 12.47 7.30
C ALA A 37 2.44 12.13 7.39
N VAL A 38 3.27 13.15 7.57
CA VAL A 38 4.69 13.02 7.95
C VAL A 38 4.81 13.18 9.46
N ARG A 39 5.46 12.21 10.11
CA ARG A 39 5.77 12.30 11.54
C ARG A 39 6.92 13.29 11.75
N THR A 40 6.71 14.24 12.65
CA THR A 40 7.76 15.14 13.16
C THR A 40 7.82 15.08 14.68
N ASP A 41 8.84 15.68 15.28
CA ASP A 41 8.98 15.78 16.74
C ASP A 41 7.82 16.55 17.39
N SER A 42 7.22 17.49 16.64
CA SER A 42 6.09 18.31 17.08
C SER A 42 4.72 17.67 16.81
N GLY A 43 4.69 16.47 16.21
CA GLY A 43 3.47 15.77 15.84
C GLY A 43 3.38 15.40 14.36
N ASP A 44 2.23 14.85 13.98
CA ASP A 44 1.96 14.50 12.58
C ASP A 44 1.54 15.75 11.79
N ILE A 45 2.24 16.01 10.68
CA ILE A 45 1.87 17.06 9.73
C ILE A 45 1.16 16.39 8.55
N PRO A 46 -0.13 16.70 8.29
CA PRO A 46 -0.85 16.13 7.16
C PRO A 46 -0.14 16.40 5.83
N VAL A 47 -0.13 15.41 4.96
CA VAL A 47 0.28 15.60 3.57
C VAL A 47 -0.85 16.29 2.84
N ASP A 48 -0.55 17.39 2.17
CA ASP A 48 -1.54 18.21 1.49
C ASP A 48 -1.94 17.58 0.14
N SER A 49 -0.95 17.19 -0.65
CA SER A 49 -1.17 16.64 -1.99
C SER A 49 -0.20 15.50 -2.31
N ILE A 50 -0.64 14.62 -3.21
CA ILE A 50 0.14 13.52 -3.79
C ILE A 50 0.39 13.83 -5.26
N TYR A 51 1.64 13.83 -5.67
CA TYR A 51 2.05 13.96 -7.07
C TYR A 51 2.53 12.62 -7.58
N VAL A 52 1.92 12.12 -8.65
CA VAL A 52 2.30 10.85 -9.28
C VAL A 52 2.93 11.14 -10.61
N ARG A 53 4.22 10.82 -10.72
CA ARG A 53 4.94 10.91 -11.99
C ARG A 53 4.46 9.81 -12.94
N PRO A 54 4.35 10.11 -14.23
CA PRO A 54 3.95 9.14 -15.23
C PRO A 54 5.05 8.09 -15.46
N ASP A 55 4.64 6.92 -15.96
CA ASP A 55 5.57 5.93 -16.50
C ASP A 55 5.87 6.24 -17.97
N THR A 56 7.00 6.90 -18.21
CA THR A 56 7.45 7.30 -19.55
C THR A 56 8.19 6.18 -20.29
N SER A 57 8.43 5.02 -19.65
CA SER A 57 9.23 3.92 -20.23
C SER A 57 8.64 3.29 -21.49
N ARG A 58 7.33 3.45 -21.68
CA ARG A 58 6.58 2.91 -22.84
C ARG A 58 6.26 3.96 -23.90
N GLY A 59 6.70 5.22 -23.71
CA GLY A 59 6.41 6.33 -24.63
C GLY A 59 4.91 6.66 -24.74
N GLN A 60 4.12 6.31 -23.71
CA GLN A 60 2.66 6.55 -23.67
C GLN A 60 2.28 7.78 -22.82
N ALA A 61 3.26 8.40 -22.17
CA ALA A 61 3.10 9.59 -21.34
C ALA A 61 4.36 10.45 -21.42
N GLU A 62 4.21 11.75 -21.20
CA GLU A 62 5.27 12.75 -21.18
C GLU A 62 5.67 13.09 -19.74
N ASP A 63 6.89 13.58 -19.50
CA ASP A 63 7.41 13.82 -18.13
C ASP A 63 6.56 14.83 -17.32
N ASP A 64 5.81 15.70 -18.00
CA ASP A 64 4.93 16.71 -17.41
C ASP A 64 3.49 16.23 -17.18
N ASP A 65 3.14 14.99 -17.51
CA ASP A 65 1.86 14.34 -17.20
C ASP A 65 1.74 13.95 -15.71
N ILE A 66 2.10 14.86 -14.81
CA ILE A 66 2.06 14.65 -13.36
C ILE A 66 0.61 14.69 -12.88
N ALA A 67 0.10 13.56 -12.39
CA ALA A 67 -1.20 13.50 -11.77
C ALA A 67 -1.15 14.02 -10.32
N THR A 68 -2.16 14.78 -9.91
CA THR A 68 -2.29 15.34 -8.57
C THR A 68 -3.50 14.80 -7.85
N TYR A 69 -3.34 14.39 -6.59
CA TYR A 69 -4.42 13.87 -5.74
C TYR A 69 -4.42 14.51 -4.36
N ASP A 70 -5.62 14.58 -3.76
CA ASP A 70 -5.85 15.17 -2.44
C ASP A 70 -5.33 14.26 -1.31
N GLY A 71 -4.37 14.76 -0.53
CA GLY A 71 -3.81 14.05 0.62
C GLY A 71 -4.81 13.90 1.78
N GLY A 72 -5.72 14.86 1.97
CA GLY A 72 -6.81 14.82 2.95
C GLY A 72 -7.86 13.75 2.65
N LYS A 73 -7.99 13.34 1.39
CA LYS A 73 -8.83 12.17 0.99
C LYS A 73 -8.04 10.88 0.84
N THR A 74 -6.83 10.84 1.38
CA THR A 74 -5.97 9.66 1.37
C THR A 74 -5.75 9.14 2.79
N VAL A 75 -5.69 7.82 2.92
CA VAL A 75 -5.18 7.16 4.13
C VAL A 75 -3.98 6.31 3.78
N SER A 76 -3.13 6.07 4.77
CA SER A 76 -1.94 5.25 4.59
C SER A 76 -1.94 4.02 5.49
N PHE A 77 -1.33 2.95 4.98
CA PHE A 77 -0.97 1.78 5.76
C PHE A 77 0.54 1.57 5.69
N GLY A 78 1.22 1.54 6.83
CA GLY A 78 2.60 1.08 6.91
C GLY A 78 2.62 -0.41 7.24
N LEU A 79 3.10 -1.25 6.33
CA LEU A 79 3.37 -2.66 6.60
C LEU A 79 4.73 -2.80 7.30
N CYS A 80 4.76 -3.54 8.40
CA CYS A 80 5.94 -3.72 9.24
C CYS A 80 6.10 -5.20 9.59
N GLY A 81 7.28 -5.76 9.30
CA GLY A 81 7.67 -7.09 9.76
C GLY A 81 7.82 -7.14 11.27
N LEU A 82 7.52 -8.30 11.86
CA LEU A 82 7.66 -8.54 13.30
C LEU A 82 9.07 -9.06 13.59
N GLY A 83 10.00 -8.16 13.94
CA GLY A 83 11.36 -8.50 14.34
C GLY A 83 11.95 -7.41 15.24
N THR A 84 12.63 -7.81 16.32
CA THR A 84 13.13 -6.88 17.36
C THR A 84 14.37 -6.08 16.95
N SER A 85 15.04 -6.46 15.86
CA SER A 85 16.36 -5.93 15.48
C SER A 85 16.43 -5.28 14.09
N ALA A 86 15.32 -5.24 13.35
CA ALA A 86 15.37 -4.99 11.89
C ALA A 86 14.48 -3.83 11.40
N GLN A 87 14.13 -2.87 12.26
CA GLN A 87 13.47 -1.62 11.85
C GLN A 87 12.27 -1.84 10.89
N CYS A 88 11.32 -2.70 11.27
CA CYS A 88 10.17 -3.09 10.45
C CYS A 88 10.44 -3.96 9.20
N ALA A 89 11.66 -4.42 8.95
CA ALA A 89 11.93 -5.38 7.88
C ALA A 89 11.39 -6.79 8.21
N ILE A 90 11.07 -7.56 7.17
CA ILE A 90 10.77 -8.99 7.28
C ILE A 90 12.08 -9.77 7.17
N THR A 91 12.50 -10.39 8.28
CA THR A 91 13.76 -11.14 8.38
C THR A 91 13.57 -12.64 8.20
N GLU A 92 12.37 -13.15 8.46
CA GLU A 92 12.05 -14.54 8.16
C GLU A 92 11.92 -14.69 6.63
N THR A 93 12.67 -15.65 6.09
CA THR A 93 12.88 -15.89 4.65
C THR A 93 13.65 -14.80 3.90
N SER A 94 14.34 -15.20 2.83
CA SER A 94 14.94 -14.25 1.89
C SER A 94 13.85 -13.47 1.13
N PRO A 95 14.14 -12.23 0.68
CA PRO A 95 13.33 -11.55 -0.32
C PRO A 95 13.11 -12.42 -1.56
N SER A 96 11.87 -12.43 -2.05
CA SER A 96 11.48 -13.13 -3.29
C SER A 96 10.27 -12.43 -3.93
N ASP A 97 10.09 -12.65 -5.23
CA ASP A 97 8.95 -12.11 -5.99
C ASP A 97 7.61 -12.65 -5.45
N GLU A 98 7.59 -13.90 -5.00
CA GLU A 98 6.42 -14.52 -4.37
C GLU A 98 6.06 -13.81 -3.06
N ARG A 99 7.06 -13.47 -2.24
CA ARG A 99 6.83 -12.74 -0.99
C ARG A 99 6.33 -11.33 -1.28
N PHE A 100 6.93 -10.66 -2.26
CA PHE A 100 6.48 -9.34 -2.69
C PHE A 100 5.05 -9.38 -3.26
N THR A 101 4.70 -10.44 -3.99
CA THR A 101 3.33 -10.66 -4.48
C THR A 101 2.33 -10.80 -3.34
N ILE A 102 2.67 -11.50 -2.24
CA ILE A 102 1.80 -11.54 -1.06
C ILE A 102 1.67 -10.18 -0.37
N LEU A 103 2.74 -9.39 -0.29
CA LEU A 103 2.67 -8.02 0.24
C LEU A 103 1.76 -7.13 -0.63
N ARG A 104 1.82 -7.26 -1.96
CA ARG A 104 0.91 -6.56 -2.88
C ARG A 104 -0.53 -7.03 -2.73
N ARG A 105 -0.76 -8.33 -2.56
CA ARG A 105 -2.09 -8.89 -2.23
C ARG A 105 -2.62 -8.28 -0.93
N GLN A 106 -1.77 -8.15 0.09
CA GLN A 106 -2.11 -7.51 1.37
C GLN A 106 -2.46 -6.04 1.21
N ALA A 107 -1.67 -5.29 0.44
CA ALA A 107 -1.97 -3.90 0.11
C ALA A 107 -3.32 -3.77 -0.60
N LEU A 108 -3.59 -4.62 -1.60
CA LEU A 108 -4.85 -4.63 -2.32
C LEU A 108 -6.05 -4.91 -1.40
N GLU A 109 -5.94 -5.89 -0.51
CA GLU A 109 -7.02 -6.20 0.44
C GLU A 109 -7.28 -5.04 1.41
N LEU A 110 -6.23 -4.44 1.98
CA LEU A 110 -6.35 -3.25 2.83
C LEU A 110 -7.08 -2.12 2.10
N SER A 111 -6.71 -1.85 0.85
CA SER A 111 -7.32 -0.82 0.03
C SER A 111 -8.78 -1.12 -0.30
N LEU A 112 -9.12 -2.34 -0.74
CA LEU A 112 -10.50 -2.72 -1.07
C LEU A 112 -11.43 -2.62 0.15
N TYR A 113 -10.98 -3.08 1.33
CA TYR A 113 -11.77 -2.93 2.55
C TYR A 113 -11.88 -1.46 2.96
N THR A 114 -10.84 -0.65 2.76
CA THR A 114 -10.91 0.78 3.04
C THR A 114 -11.94 1.45 2.14
N PHE A 115 -11.86 1.26 0.82
CA PHE A 115 -12.82 1.83 -0.10
C PHE A 115 -14.24 1.35 0.18
N LYS A 116 -14.42 0.09 0.57
CA LYS A 116 -15.75 -0.45 0.87
C LYS A 116 -16.39 0.11 2.14
N TYR A 117 -15.61 0.53 3.14
CA TYR A 117 -16.14 0.85 4.47
C TYR A 117 -15.80 2.25 5.00
N VAL A 118 -15.02 3.03 4.25
CA VAL A 118 -14.60 4.39 4.61
C VAL A 118 -14.95 5.30 3.44
N ASP A 119 -16.08 5.99 3.55
CA ASP A 119 -16.77 6.63 2.43
C ASP A 119 -16.08 7.91 1.92
N ASP A 120 -15.26 8.54 2.76
CA ASP A 120 -14.55 9.81 2.48
C ASP A 120 -13.07 9.60 2.07
N VAL A 121 -12.73 8.37 1.67
CA VAL A 121 -11.40 8.00 1.18
C VAL A 121 -11.45 7.72 -0.32
N ASP A 122 -10.68 8.50 -1.08
CA ASP A 122 -10.54 8.38 -2.53
C ASP A 122 -9.28 7.61 -2.91
N SER A 123 -8.25 7.64 -2.06
CA SER A 123 -6.97 6.94 -2.31
C SER A 123 -6.40 6.24 -1.07
N VAL A 124 -5.61 5.20 -1.31
CA VAL A 124 -4.87 4.47 -0.27
C VAL A 124 -3.42 4.30 -0.70
N VAL A 125 -2.49 4.68 0.20
CA VAL A 125 -1.05 4.46 0.05
C VAL A 125 -0.62 3.35 1.01
N VAL A 126 -0.02 2.27 0.50
CA VAL A 126 0.50 1.18 1.34
C VAL A 126 2.01 1.11 1.23
N PHE A 127 2.71 1.58 2.28
CA PHE A 127 4.16 1.52 2.37
C PHE A 127 4.62 0.10 2.70
N MET A 128 5.53 -0.42 1.87
CA MET A 128 6.06 -1.77 2.03
C MET A 128 7.07 -1.83 3.18
N PRO A 129 7.25 -3.00 3.82
CA PRO A 129 8.33 -3.19 4.79
C PRO A 129 9.67 -2.87 4.14
N PRO A 130 10.58 -2.15 4.84
CA PRO A 130 11.89 -1.84 4.29
C PRO A 130 12.70 -3.12 4.05
N THR A 131 13.77 -2.99 3.27
CA THR A 131 14.76 -4.06 3.14
C THR A 131 15.42 -4.31 4.50
N PRO A 132 16.08 -5.48 4.71
CA PRO A 132 16.86 -5.71 5.94
C PRO A 132 17.98 -4.69 6.18
N LYS A 133 18.37 -3.90 5.17
CA LYS A 133 19.34 -2.80 5.29
C LYS A 133 18.68 -1.47 5.74
N GLY A 134 17.37 -1.44 5.83
CA GLY A 134 16.59 -0.24 6.17
C GLY A 134 16.15 0.59 4.96
N ASP A 135 16.45 0.16 3.74
CA ASP A 135 16.09 0.91 2.54
C ASP A 135 14.58 0.82 2.27
N PRO A 136 13.93 1.92 1.82
CA PRO A 136 12.54 1.89 1.39
C PRO A 136 12.31 0.86 0.27
N ASN A 137 11.27 0.04 0.41
CA ASN A 137 10.95 -1.02 -0.56
C ASN A 137 9.72 -0.70 -1.42
N GLY A 138 9.49 0.60 -1.65
CA GLY A 138 8.37 1.12 -2.42
C GLY A 138 7.03 1.13 -1.70
N THR A 139 5.99 1.44 -2.47
CA THR A 139 4.60 1.55 -2.03
C THR A 139 3.66 1.01 -3.10
N VAL A 140 2.44 0.64 -2.70
CA VAL A 140 1.31 0.47 -3.61
C VAL A 140 0.34 1.64 -3.40
N PHE A 141 0.04 2.37 -4.48
CA PHE A 141 -0.93 3.48 -4.45
C PHE A 141 -2.17 3.12 -5.27
N LEU A 142 -3.31 3.02 -4.61
CA LEU A 142 -4.57 2.65 -5.25
C LEU A 142 -5.57 3.79 -5.11
N ARG A 143 -6.35 4.01 -6.17
CA ARG A 143 -7.50 4.92 -6.15
C ARG A 143 -8.80 4.12 -6.20
N ARG A 144 -9.83 4.66 -5.58
CA ARG A 144 -11.20 4.11 -5.63
C ARG A 144 -11.70 3.99 -7.07
N ASP A 145 -11.51 5.05 -7.86
CA ASP A 145 -12.02 5.12 -9.25
C ASP A 145 -11.42 4.03 -10.15
N ASP A 146 -10.19 3.62 -9.88
CA ASP A 146 -9.49 2.58 -10.63
C ASP A 146 -10.00 1.16 -10.30
N LEU A 147 -10.80 1.02 -9.24
CA LEU A 147 -11.27 -0.25 -8.68
C LEU A 147 -12.80 -0.35 -8.63
N VAL A 148 -13.55 0.55 -9.28
CA VAL A 148 -15.02 0.57 -9.24
C VAL A 148 -15.62 -0.79 -9.61
N ALA A 149 -15.14 -1.39 -10.70
CA ALA A 149 -15.63 -2.68 -11.19
C ALA A 149 -15.36 -3.84 -10.20
N GLU A 150 -14.26 -3.76 -9.44
CA GLU A 150 -13.91 -4.69 -8.38
C GLU A 150 -14.74 -4.47 -7.10
N LEU A 151 -15.05 -3.21 -6.77
CA LEU A 151 -15.82 -2.83 -5.58
C LEU A 151 -17.30 -3.22 -5.68
N ASP A 152 -17.84 -3.31 -6.89
CA ASP A 152 -19.21 -3.78 -7.17
C ASP A 152 -19.40 -5.28 -6.90
N LYS A 153 -18.31 -6.03 -6.71
CA LYS A 153 -18.34 -7.48 -6.46
C LYS A 153 -17.97 -7.80 -5.01
N PRO A 154 -18.38 -8.97 -4.48
CA PRO A 154 -17.87 -9.42 -3.20
C PRO A 154 -16.34 -9.57 -3.24
N ILE A 155 -15.61 -8.91 -2.32
CA ILE A 155 -14.14 -8.95 -2.25
C ILE A 155 -13.61 -10.40 -2.24
N ARG A 156 -14.33 -11.34 -1.62
CA ARG A 156 -13.95 -12.78 -1.58
C ARG A 156 -13.97 -13.48 -2.95
N GLN A 157 -14.64 -12.93 -3.96
CA GLN A 157 -14.54 -13.42 -5.33
C GLN A 157 -13.23 -13.00 -5.99
N LEU A 158 -12.75 -11.79 -5.65
CA LEU A 158 -11.48 -11.26 -6.16
C LEU A 158 -10.28 -11.87 -5.44
N LEU A 159 -10.40 -12.01 -4.11
CA LEU A 159 -9.37 -12.44 -3.17
C LEU A 159 -9.87 -13.65 -2.34
N PRO A 160 -10.01 -14.85 -2.95
CA PRO A 160 -10.61 -16.01 -2.29
C PRO A 160 -9.78 -16.62 -1.17
N SER A 161 -8.45 -16.49 -1.18
CA SER A 161 -7.58 -17.06 -0.14
C SER A 161 -7.85 -16.43 1.23
N GLN A 162 -8.30 -17.23 2.20
CA GLN A 162 -8.52 -16.76 3.57
C GLN A 162 -7.25 -16.68 4.40
N SER A 163 -6.23 -17.47 4.05
CA SER A 163 -4.91 -17.46 4.67
C SER A 163 -3.85 -17.54 3.57
N PRO A 164 -3.64 -16.45 2.80
CA PRO A 164 -2.70 -16.45 1.69
C PRO A 164 -1.28 -16.74 2.18
N LYS A 165 -0.58 -17.65 1.49
CA LYS A 165 0.80 -18.05 1.78
C LYS A 165 1.70 -17.63 0.63
N VAL A 166 2.98 -17.37 0.93
CA VAL A 166 4.02 -17.14 -0.08
C VAL A 166 4.05 -18.32 -1.07
N GLY A 167 3.96 -18.01 -2.37
CA GLY A 167 3.91 -19.01 -3.45
C GLY A 167 2.61 -19.82 -3.53
N GLY A 168 1.60 -19.50 -2.72
CA GLY A 168 0.39 -20.34 -2.55
C GLY A 168 -0.92 -19.75 -3.10
N LEU A 169 -0.88 -18.69 -3.91
CA LEU A 169 -2.07 -18.13 -4.53
C LEU A 169 -2.49 -18.96 -5.74
N GLY A 170 -3.78 -19.24 -5.90
CA GLY A 170 -4.31 -19.83 -7.13
C GLY A 170 -4.27 -18.85 -8.30
N ASP A 171 -4.19 -19.36 -9.52
CA ASP A 171 -3.94 -18.58 -10.75
C ASP A 171 -4.87 -17.38 -10.93
N ALA A 172 -6.17 -17.55 -10.66
CA ALA A 172 -7.14 -16.47 -10.80
C ALA A 172 -6.91 -15.33 -9.78
N GLU A 173 -6.62 -15.66 -8.52
CA GLU A 173 -6.30 -14.65 -7.50
C GLU A 173 -4.96 -13.99 -7.81
N LEU A 174 -3.95 -14.77 -8.21
CA LEU A 174 -2.65 -14.26 -8.61
C LEU A 174 -2.78 -13.27 -9.77
N GLY A 175 -3.50 -13.63 -10.85
CA GLY A 175 -3.74 -12.76 -11.99
C GLY A 175 -4.46 -11.46 -11.61
N ASN A 176 -5.41 -11.52 -10.66
CA ASN A 176 -6.06 -10.33 -10.13
C ASN A 176 -5.10 -9.45 -9.35
N VAL A 177 -4.31 -10.02 -8.44
CA VAL A 177 -3.30 -9.27 -7.66
C VAL A 177 -2.32 -8.58 -8.60
N VAL A 178 -1.78 -9.29 -9.58
CA VAL A 178 -0.82 -8.75 -10.55
C VAL A 178 -1.45 -7.60 -11.33
N ARG A 179 -2.57 -7.83 -12.02
CA ARG A 179 -3.28 -6.83 -12.82
C ARG A 179 -3.63 -5.57 -12.04
N LEU A 180 -4.03 -5.73 -10.78
CA LEU A 180 -4.52 -4.62 -9.96
C LEU A 180 -3.42 -3.89 -9.21
N THR A 181 -2.25 -4.48 -8.99
CA THR A 181 -1.20 -3.85 -8.17
C THR A 181 0.05 -3.48 -8.94
N GLU A 182 0.43 -4.23 -9.98
CA GLU A 182 1.70 -4.03 -10.68
C GLU A 182 1.86 -2.63 -11.29
N PRO A 183 0.84 -2.06 -11.98
CA PRO A 183 0.93 -0.69 -12.52
C PRO A 183 0.90 0.41 -11.44
N ARG A 184 0.71 0.02 -10.17
CA ARG A 184 0.51 0.91 -9.02
C ARG A 184 1.63 0.78 -7.98
N ILE A 185 2.74 0.15 -8.35
CA ILE A 185 3.95 0.12 -7.53
C ILE A 185 4.72 1.39 -7.81
N TYR A 186 5.13 2.08 -6.74
CA TYR A 186 5.90 3.31 -6.85
C TYR A 186 7.06 3.32 -5.84
N THR A 187 8.12 4.04 -6.18
CA THR A 187 9.00 4.66 -5.20
C THR A 187 8.32 5.90 -4.63
N TYR A 188 8.74 6.35 -3.45
CA TYR A 188 8.12 7.50 -2.80
C TYR A 188 9.15 8.44 -2.17
N GLN A 189 8.81 9.72 -2.13
CA GLN A 189 9.56 10.75 -1.43
C GLN A 189 8.61 11.79 -0.84
N PHE A 190 8.86 12.20 0.39
CA PHE A 190 8.21 13.38 0.96
C PHE A 190 9.02 14.63 0.63
N GLN A 191 8.34 15.70 0.20
CA GLN A 191 8.95 16.99 -0.12
C GLN A 191 8.21 18.12 0.60
N ALA A 192 8.89 19.24 0.84
CA ALA A 192 8.22 20.44 1.33
C ALA A 192 7.61 21.20 0.15
N GLY A 193 6.31 21.48 0.22
CA GLY A 193 5.61 22.34 -0.72
C GLY A 193 5.99 23.81 -0.56
N ALA A 194 5.61 24.63 -1.53
CA ALA A 194 5.86 26.08 -1.50
C ALA A 194 5.15 26.79 -0.33
N ASP A 195 4.07 26.20 0.17
CA ASP A 195 3.34 26.63 1.36
C ASP A 195 3.90 26.04 2.67
N GLY A 196 4.99 25.27 2.60
CA GLY A 196 5.63 24.59 3.72
C GLY A 196 4.95 23.29 4.14
N LYS A 197 3.84 22.88 3.50
CA LYS A 197 3.18 21.62 3.82
C LYS A 197 3.87 20.44 3.13
N PRO A 198 3.89 19.25 3.74
CA PRO A 198 4.41 18.05 3.10
C PRO A 198 3.61 17.67 1.86
N LEU A 199 4.32 17.28 0.81
CA LEU A 199 3.82 16.66 -0.41
C LEU A 199 4.38 15.25 -0.50
N LEU A 200 3.59 14.29 -1.00
CA LEU A 200 4.05 12.95 -1.33
C LEU A 200 4.28 12.84 -2.83
N VAL A 201 5.51 12.62 -3.25
CA VAL A 201 5.85 12.35 -4.66
C VAL A 201 6.00 10.85 -4.84
N LEU A 202 5.23 10.30 -5.78
CA LEU A 202 5.30 8.91 -6.23
C LEU A 202 5.91 8.88 -7.61
N ALA A 203 6.87 7.97 -7.83
CA ALA A 203 7.49 7.77 -9.14
C ALA A 203 7.52 6.27 -9.47
N PRO A 204 7.31 5.88 -10.73
CA PRO A 204 7.48 4.50 -11.15
C PRO A 204 8.85 3.98 -10.69
N PRO A 205 8.94 2.71 -10.25
CA PRO A 205 10.25 2.11 -10.01
C PRO A 205 11.07 2.22 -11.30
N ALA A 206 12.37 2.47 -11.18
CA ALA A 206 13.26 2.38 -12.33
C ALA A 206 13.02 1.02 -13.00
N ALA A 207 12.83 1.02 -14.33
CA ALA A 207 12.75 -0.23 -15.08
C ALA A 207 13.95 -1.08 -14.69
N GLY A 208 13.71 -2.20 -14.02
CA GLY A 208 14.78 -3.07 -13.57
C GLY A 208 15.64 -3.47 -14.77
N GLY A 209 16.95 -3.25 -14.66
CA GLY A 209 17.93 -3.88 -15.52
C GLY A 209 18.06 -5.37 -15.22
#